data_AF-A0A0N1CJN3-F1
#
_entry.id   AF-A0A0N1CJN3-F1
#
_cell.length_a   1.000
_cell.length_b   1.000
_cell.length_c   1.000
_cell.angle_alpha   90.00
_cell.angle_beta   90.00
_cell.angle_gamma   90.00
#
_symmetry.space_group_name_H-M   'P 1'
#
loop_
_entity.id
_entity.type
_entity.pdbx_description
1 polymer ?
#
loop_
_entity_poly.entity_id
_entity_poly.type
_entity_poly.pdbx_seq_one_letter_code
_entity_poly.pdbx_strand_id
1 'polypeptide(L)'
;MDTFETLDSRLTQILAGFNQWQGSVEEAAALMTQNQSLLDGLTTDSVHSPETAALAQQVMNAYQDFLAQLKAQQQVIKQELARLNRPNNLVKTYLQQEDGAAFVEFDL
;
A
#
# COMPACT_ATOMS: atom_id res chain seq x y z
N MET A 1 -11.68 -25.93 -24.22
CA MET A 1 -12.92 -25.22 -23.85
C MET A 1 -12.50 -24.14 -22.88
N ASP A 2 -12.31 -22.91 -23.36
CA ASP A 2 -12.08 -21.78 -22.46
C ASP A 2 -13.40 -21.52 -21.71
N THR A 3 -13.41 -21.82 -20.42
CA THR A 3 -14.50 -21.40 -19.53
C THR A 3 -14.45 -19.89 -19.45
N PHE A 4 -15.36 -19.21 -20.14
CA PHE A 4 -15.57 -17.78 -19.97
C PHE A 4 -16.00 -17.52 -18.52
N GLU A 5 -15.06 -17.09 -17.68
CA GLU A 5 -15.38 -16.65 -16.32
C GLU A 5 -16.27 -15.42 -16.36
N THR A 6 -17.41 -15.49 -15.67
CA THR A 6 -18.38 -14.39 -15.57
C THR A 6 -17.83 -13.23 -14.75
N LEU A 7 -18.39 -12.04 -14.96
CA LEU A 7 -18.08 -10.86 -14.14
C LEU A 7 -18.32 -11.12 -12.65
N ASP A 8 -19.41 -11.80 -12.28
CA ASP A 8 -19.69 -12.13 -10.88
C ASP A 8 -18.62 -13.04 -10.26
N SER A 9 -18.12 -14.02 -11.03
CA SER A 9 -17.01 -14.88 -10.58
C SER A 9 -15.76 -14.04 -10.31
N ARG A 10 -15.41 -13.14 -11.25
CA ARG A 10 -14.24 -12.25 -11.13
C ARG A 10 -14.36 -11.33 -9.92
N LEU A 11 -15.51 -10.68 -9.74
CA LEU A 11 -15.76 -9.79 -8.59
C LEU A 11 -15.72 -10.55 -7.26
N THR A 12 -16.21 -11.79 -7.23
CA THR A 12 -16.14 -12.66 -6.05
C THR A 12 -14.69 -13.04 -5.73
N GLN A 13 -13.87 -13.34 -6.74
CA GLN A 13 -12.44 -13.61 -6.58
C GLN A 13 -11.69 -12.40 -6.03
N ILE A 14 -11.99 -11.20 -6.54
CA ILE A 14 -11.43 -9.94 -6.05
C ILE A 14 -11.77 -9.73 -4.56
N LEU A 15 -13.04 -9.94 -4.18
CA LEU A 15 -13.46 -9.84 -2.78
C LEU A 15 -12.77 -10.85 -1.87
N ALA A 16 -12.64 -12.10 -2.33
CA ALA A 16 -11.94 -13.13 -1.59
C ALA A 16 -10.46 -12.75 -1.37
N GLY A 17 -9.79 -12.21 -2.39
CA GLY A 17 -8.43 -11.70 -2.28
C GLY A 17 -8.30 -10.63 -1.20
N PHE A 18 -9.18 -9.61 -1.20
CA PHE A 18 -9.15 -8.58 -0.15
C PHE A 18 -9.38 -9.13 1.25
N ASN A 19 -10.27 -10.12 1.42
CA ASN A 19 -10.52 -10.76 2.72
C ASN A 19 -9.37 -11.65 3.20
N GLN A 20 -8.54 -12.15 2.30
CA GLN A 20 -7.40 -13.02 2.61
C GLN A 20 -6.10 -12.24 2.86
N TRP A 21 -6.06 -10.97 2.48
CA TRP A 21 -4.87 -10.14 2.67
C TRP A 21 -4.59 -9.90 4.16
N GLN A 22 -3.35 -10.18 4.57
CA GLN A 22 -2.93 -10.08 5.98
C GLN A 22 -2.14 -8.80 6.29
N GLY A 23 -1.99 -7.91 5.30
CA GLY A 23 -1.31 -6.64 5.49
C GLY A 23 0.11 -6.56 4.91
N SER A 24 0.64 -7.62 4.29
CA SER A 24 1.95 -7.56 3.61
C SER A 24 1.90 -6.67 2.37
N VAL A 25 2.98 -5.91 2.14
CA VAL A 25 3.12 -5.04 0.96
C VAL A 25 3.37 -5.88 -0.30
N GLU A 26 4.11 -6.98 -0.21
CA GLU A 26 4.30 -7.91 -1.34
C GLU A 26 2.96 -8.55 -1.75
N GLU A 27 2.18 -9.01 -0.78
CA GLU A 27 0.84 -9.56 -1.04
C GLU A 27 -0.09 -8.50 -1.63
N ALA A 28 -0.03 -7.26 -1.14
CA ALA A 28 -0.81 -6.14 -1.67
C ALA A 28 -0.50 -5.88 -3.15
N ALA A 29 0.78 -5.91 -3.55
CA ALA A 29 1.19 -5.72 -4.94
C ALA A 29 0.75 -6.88 -5.84
N ALA A 30 0.87 -8.12 -5.36
CA ALA A 30 0.41 -9.30 -6.07
C ALA A 30 -1.11 -9.29 -6.27
N LEU A 31 -1.85 -8.94 -5.21
CA LEU A 31 -3.31 -8.81 -5.21
C LEU A 31 -3.78 -7.74 -6.19
N MET A 32 -3.11 -6.59 -6.25
CA MET A 32 -3.41 -5.55 -7.24
C MET A 32 -3.20 -6.03 -8.68
N THR A 33 -2.11 -6.76 -8.93
CA THR A 33 -1.80 -7.30 -10.26
C THR A 33 -2.84 -8.34 -10.67
N GLN A 34 -3.24 -9.22 -9.75
CA GLN A 34 -4.29 -10.21 -9.97
C GLN A 34 -5.64 -9.55 -10.25
N ASN A 35 -6.04 -8.56 -9.44
CA ASN A 35 -7.29 -7.83 -9.64
C ASN A 35 -7.32 -7.12 -10.99
N GLN A 36 -6.20 -6.52 -11.41
CA GLN A 36 -6.09 -5.91 -12.73
C GLN A 36 -6.28 -6.95 -13.84
N SER A 37 -5.64 -8.13 -13.74
CA SER A 37 -5.84 -9.20 -14.72
C SER A 37 -7.26 -9.77 -14.73
N LEU A 38 -7.97 -9.75 -13.59
CA LEU A 38 -9.36 -10.20 -13.51
C LEU A 38 -10.32 -9.20 -14.16
N LEU A 39 -9.97 -7.91 -14.15
CA LEU A 39 -10.74 -6.84 -14.79
C LEU A 39 -10.37 -6.66 -16.27
N ASP A 40 -9.12 -6.91 -16.65
CA ASP A 40 -8.64 -6.93 -18.02
C ASP A 40 -9.31 -8.10 -18.78
N GLY A 41 -10.25 -7.77 -19.65
CA GLY A 41 -11.09 -8.74 -20.36
C GLY A 41 -12.59 -8.50 -20.19
N LEU A 42 -12.98 -7.55 -19.34
CA LEU A 42 -14.37 -7.07 -19.29
C LEU A 42 -14.65 -6.19 -20.51
N THR A 43 -15.51 -6.67 -21.41
CA THR A 43 -16.11 -5.85 -22.46
C THR A 43 -17.33 -5.12 -21.87
N THR A 44 -17.46 -3.83 -22.16
CA THR A 44 -18.45 -2.89 -21.60
C THR A 44 -19.91 -3.14 -21.99
N ASP A 45 -20.21 -4.16 -22.80
CA ASP A 45 -21.50 -4.31 -23.48
C ASP A 45 -22.52 -5.23 -22.78
N SER A 46 -22.32 -5.55 -21.51
CA SER A 46 -23.24 -6.44 -20.78
C SER A 46 -24.23 -5.65 -19.91
N VAL A 47 -25.53 -5.90 -20.09
CA VAL A 47 -26.55 -5.48 -19.13
C VAL A 47 -26.31 -6.25 -17.82
N HIS A 48 -25.86 -5.55 -16.78
CA HIS A 48 -25.55 -6.15 -15.48
C HIS A 48 -26.83 -6.31 -14.64
N SER A 49 -26.91 -7.42 -13.91
CA SER A 49 -28.02 -7.63 -12.97
C SER A 49 -27.86 -6.70 -11.75
N PRO A 50 -28.94 -6.42 -11.00
CA PRO A 50 -28.84 -5.70 -9.72
C PRO A 50 -27.88 -6.39 -8.73
N GLU A 51 -27.74 -7.71 -8.82
CA GLU A 51 -26.84 -8.50 -7.98
C GLU A 51 -25.38 -8.24 -8.34
N THR A 52 -25.04 -8.21 -9.64
CA THR A 52 -23.71 -7.82 -10.12
C THR A 52 -23.34 -6.39 -9.68
N ALA A 53 -24.30 -5.46 -9.72
CA ALA A 53 -24.09 -4.09 -9.26
C ALA A 53 -23.82 -4.02 -7.75
N ALA A 54 -24.55 -4.79 -6.95
CA ALA A 54 -24.30 -4.90 -5.51
C ALA A 54 -22.93 -5.50 -5.21
N LEU A 55 -22.51 -6.52 -5.96
CA LEU A 55 -21.21 -7.16 -5.83
C LEU A 55 -20.06 -6.20 -6.20
N ALA A 56 -20.23 -5.44 -7.29
CA ALA A 56 -19.28 -4.39 -7.66
C ALA A 56 -19.15 -3.31 -6.59
N GLN A 57 -20.25 -2.93 -5.93
CA GLN A 57 -20.22 -2.00 -4.81
C GLN A 57 -19.44 -2.57 -3.61
N GLN A 58 -19.59 -3.86 -3.30
CA GLN A 58 -18.81 -4.51 -2.25
C GLN A 58 -17.31 -4.50 -2.59
N VAL A 59 -16.95 -4.81 -3.85
CA VAL A 59 -15.56 -4.73 -4.32
C VAL A 59 -15.00 -3.32 -4.15
N MET A 60 -15.76 -2.28 -4.54
CA MET A 60 -15.33 -0.89 -4.39
C MET A 60 -15.10 -0.51 -2.93
N ASN A 61 -15.97 -0.96 -2.02
CA ASN A 61 -15.80 -0.71 -0.59
C ASN A 61 -14.56 -1.42 -0.03
N ALA A 62 -14.38 -2.71 -0.36
CA ALA A 62 -13.20 -3.47 0.05
C ALA A 62 -11.88 -2.85 -0.45
N TYR A 63 -11.89 -2.30 -1.67
CA TYR A 63 -10.75 -1.58 -2.22
C TYR A 63 -10.46 -0.28 -1.47
N GLN A 64 -11.49 0.47 -1.05
CA GLN A 64 -11.30 1.68 -0.24
C GLN A 64 -10.70 1.36 1.13
N ASP A 65 -11.18 0.30 1.78
CA ASP A 65 -10.63 -0.16 3.06
C ASP A 65 -9.18 -0.61 2.93
N PHE A 66 -8.86 -1.36 1.88
CA PHE A 66 -7.50 -1.76 1.53
C PHE A 66 -6.57 -0.54 1.36
N LEU A 67 -7.00 0.48 0.61
CA LEU A 67 -6.22 1.71 0.42
C LEU A 67 -6.04 2.50 1.73
N ALA A 68 -7.05 2.53 2.59
CA ALA A 68 -6.96 3.18 3.89
C ALA A 68 -5.90 2.49 4.78
N GLN A 69 -5.89 1.16 4.80
CA GLN A 69 -4.91 0.37 5.54
C GLN A 69 -3.49 0.58 5.00
N LEU A 70 -3.29 0.58 3.68
CA LEU A 70 -1.97 0.87 3.08
C LEU A 70 -1.47 2.28 3.44
N LYS A 71 -2.35 3.29 3.44
CA LYS A 71 -1.99 4.65 3.85
C LYS A 71 -1.58 4.70 5.32
N ALA A 72 -2.28 3.98 6.20
CA ALA A 72 -1.92 3.89 7.61
C ALA A 72 -0.53 3.27 7.79
N GLN A 73 -0.24 2.16 7.10
CA GLN A 73 1.09 1.55 7.12
C GLN A 73 2.18 2.49 6.60
N GLN A 74 1.91 3.23 5.52
CA GLN A 74 2.84 4.23 4.98
C GLN A 74 3.15 5.34 6.02
N GLN A 75 2.15 5.78 6.79
CA GLN A 75 2.36 6.77 7.85
C GLN A 75 3.25 6.23 8.98
N VAL A 76 3.06 4.97 9.39
CA VAL A 76 3.91 4.31 10.41
C VAL A 76 5.36 4.26 9.92
N ILE A 77 5.59 3.82 8.68
CA ILE A 77 6.94 3.77 8.10
C ILE A 77 7.58 5.17 8.07
N LYS A 78 6.84 6.21 7.67
CA LYS A 78 7.32 7.59 7.68
C LYS A 78 7.71 8.06 9.08
N GLN A 79 6.92 7.71 10.10
CA GLN A 79 7.22 8.04 11.50
C GLN A 79 8.48 7.33 11.99
N GLU A 80 8.64 6.03 11.68
CA GLU A 80 9.83 5.26 12.02
C GLU A 80 11.08 5.81 11.31
N LEU A 81 10.99 6.15 10.03
CA LEU A 81 12.08 6.82 9.30
C LEU A 81 12.45 8.17 9.92
N ALA A 82 11.46 8.97 10.32
CA ALA A 82 11.70 10.23 11.02
C ALA A 82 12.37 10.02 12.38
N ARG A 83 11.99 8.95 13.11
CA ARG A 83 12.65 8.55 14.37
C ARG A 83 14.10 8.16 14.16
N LEU A 84 14.41 7.39 13.11
CA LEU A 84 15.78 6.99 12.76
C LEU A 84 16.65 8.16 12.28
N ASN A 85 16.05 9.18 11.65
CA ASN A 85 16.79 10.37 11.22
C ASN A 85 17.13 11.34 12.37
N ARG A 86 16.38 11.34 13.48
CA ARG A 86 16.69 12.17 14.66
C ARG A 86 18.06 11.88 15.29
N PRO A 87 18.46 10.63 15.59
CA PRO A 87 19.79 10.34 16.12
C PRO A 87 20.89 10.65 15.10
N ASN A 88 20.61 10.54 13.80
CA ASN A 88 21.60 10.88 12.76
C ASN A 88 21.92 12.39 12.75
N ASN A 89 20.91 13.25 13.00
CA ASN A 89 21.13 14.67 13.19
C ASN A 89 21.83 14.98 14.52
N LEU A 90 21.50 14.28 15.62
CA LEU A 90 22.21 14.46 16.88
C LEU A 90 23.68 14.09 16.77
N VAL A 91 24.01 12.95 16.15
CA VAL A 91 25.40 12.53 15.89
C VAL A 91 26.13 13.56 15.02
N LYS A 92 25.50 14.09 13.97
CA LYS A 92 26.07 15.19 13.18
C LYS A 92 26.33 16.44 14.01
N THR A 93 25.41 16.82 14.90
CA THR A 93 25.60 17.98 15.79
C THR A 93 26.74 17.73 16.79
N TYR A 94 26.85 16.53 17.36
CA TYR A 94 27.98 16.17 18.24
C TYR A 94 29.32 16.18 17.50
N LEU A 95 29.38 15.61 16.29
CA LEU A 95 30.60 15.65 15.47
C LEU A 95 30.99 17.08 15.06
N GLN A 96 30.01 17.93 14.72
CA GLN A 96 30.27 19.35 14.44
C GLN A 96 30.71 20.13 15.69
N GLN A 97 30.25 19.74 16.88
CA GLN A 97 30.74 20.30 18.14
C GLN A 97 32.17 19.86 18.43
N GLU A 98 32.56 18.61 18.14
CA GLU A 98 33.95 18.16 18.26
C GLU A 98 34.88 18.86 17.27
N ASP A 99 34.50 19.01 16.00
CA ASP A 99 35.28 19.77 15.01
C ASP A 99 35.35 21.27 15.36
N GLY A 100 34.28 21.85 15.88
CA GLY A 100 34.26 23.25 16.34
C GLY A 100 35.04 23.49 17.64
N ALA A 101 35.10 22.50 18.53
CA ALA A 101 35.88 22.55 19.77
C ALA A 101 37.38 22.29 19.54
N ALA A 102 37.74 21.53 18.49
CA ALA A 102 39.12 21.31 18.08
C ALA A 102 39.80 22.57 17.48
N PHE A 103 39.01 23.57 17.06
CA PHE A 103 39.49 24.85 16.49
C PHE A 103 39.61 26.00 17.49
N VAL A 104 39.36 25.77 18.79
CA VAL A 104 39.81 26.72 19.82
C VAL A 104 41.26 26.34 20.14
N GLU A 105 42.15 26.68 19.20
CA GLU A 105 43.58 26.77 19.45
C GLU A 105 43.79 27.54 20.75
N PHE A 106 44.53 26.92 21.66
CA PHE A 106 45.18 27.59 22.78
C PHE A 106 46.12 28.66 22.21
N ASP A 107 45.62 29.89 22.06
CA ASP A 107 46.45 31.07 22.24
C ASP A 107 46.39 31.39 23.74
N LEU A 108 47.42 30.96 24.49
CA LEU A 108 48.02 31.60 25.67
C LEU A 108 49.17 30.75 26.24
#